data_AF-A0A935J9W3-F1
#
_entry.id   AF-A0A935J9W3-F1
#
_cell.length_a   1.000
_cell.length_b   1.000
_cell.length_c   1.000
_cell.angle_alpha   90.00
_cell.angle_beta   90.00
_cell.angle_gamma   90.00
#
_symmetry.space_group_name_H-M   'P 1'
#
loop_
_entity.id
_entity.type
_entity.pdbx_description
1 polymer ?
#
loop_
_entity_poly.entity_id
_entity_poly.type
_entity_poly.pdbx_seq_one_letter_code
_entity_poly.pdbx_strand_id
1 'polypeptide(L)'
;MTPVRVVILIGVCILSACGKPTPTQTPPVPTHTSTPLVISSVTPTFTPENIYYVDGTRGSDSQSGSLDQPWQTIQQVVEVAKAGDLIYVRGGEYEGIKNGWHFENSGTASQPITLTNYPGEQAVFKMLATEPNDRPIFTCSINPQNPPDWQTPKADHIRIIGTDVTPRRLASGVESQKGIVMQGMEGEQSAGIVASDCDHWEVAGVDFIETSSGIFTLKNNWGGVEEHSTDHWYVHDNRVLQLLPRIRDAVQRR
;
A
#
# COMPACT_ATOMS: atom_id res chain seq x y z
N MET A 1 68.67 20.23 11.00
CA MET A 1 68.71 18.83 10.56
C MET A 1 69.11 17.98 11.76
N THR A 2 68.14 17.32 12.36
CA THR A 2 68.25 16.50 13.58
C THR A 2 67.61 15.14 13.27
N PRO A 3 68.29 14.01 13.52
CA PRO A 3 67.78 12.70 13.15
C PRO A 3 66.79 12.15 14.18
N VAL A 4 65.66 11.63 13.69
CA VAL A 4 64.67 10.90 14.48
C VAL A 4 65.21 9.49 14.77
N ARG A 5 65.25 9.11 16.05
CA ARG A 5 65.66 7.77 16.52
C ARG A 5 64.49 6.80 16.40
N VAL A 6 64.68 5.71 15.67
CA VAL A 6 63.78 4.55 15.63
C VAL A 6 64.21 3.57 16.72
N VAL A 7 63.30 3.27 17.65
CA VAL A 7 63.51 2.24 18.69
C VAL A 7 62.90 0.93 18.20
N ILE A 8 63.73 -0.07 17.94
CA ILE A 8 63.32 -1.43 17.61
C ILE A 8 63.25 -2.22 18.93
N LEU A 9 62.04 -2.61 19.34
CA LEU A 9 61.81 -3.50 20.48
C LEU A 9 61.87 -4.96 20.00
N ILE A 10 62.94 -5.66 20.37
CA ILE A 10 63.09 -7.10 20.17
C ILE A 10 62.44 -7.79 21.38
N GLY A 11 61.24 -8.33 21.18
CA GLY A 11 60.53 -9.14 22.18
C GLY A 11 60.90 -10.61 22.07
N VAL A 12 61.61 -11.12 23.08
CA VAL A 12 61.97 -12.54 23.25
C VAL A 12 60.71 -13.37 23.52
N CYS A 13 60.49 -14.42 22.73
CA CYS A 13 59.38 -15.36 22.91
C CYS A 13 59.82 -16.46 23.91
N ILE A 14 59.29 -16.42 25.13
CA ILE A 14 59.54 -17.45 26.15
C ILE A 14 58.43 -18.51 26.01
N LEU A 15 58.82 -19.72 25.63
CA LEU A 15 57.96 -20.91 25.58
C LEU A 15 57.58 -21.33 27.01
N SER A 16 56.38 -20.93 27.47
CA SER A 16 55.76 -21.46 28.69
C SER A 16 54.64 -22.44 28.35
N ALA A 17 54.66 -23.58 29.03
CA ALA A 17 53.85 -24.76 28.78
C ALA A 17 52.32 -24.54 28.82
N CYS A 18 51.61 -25.22 27.93
CA CYS A 18 50.14 -25.31 27.90
C CYS A 18 49.59 -26.05 29.13
N GLY A 19 48.95 -25.32 30.04
CA GLY A 19 48.01 -25.90 31.02
C GLY A 19 46.64 -26.14 30.36
N LYS A 20 46.05 -27.32 30.55
CA LYS A 20 44.68 -27.64 30.10
C LYS A 20 43.66 -26.66 30.69
N PRO A 21 42.68 -26.16 29.91
CA PRO A 21 41.60 -25.34 30.46
C PRO A 21 40.65 -26.20 31.30
N THR A 22 40.42 -25.79 32.55
CA THR A 22 39.37 -26.32 33.43
C THR A 22 38.01 -25.81 32.96
N PRO A 23 36.96 -26.65 32.83
CA PRO A 23 35.64 -26.18 32.44
C PRO A 23 35.00 -25.32 33.55
N THR A 24 34.79 -24.05 33.26
CA THR A 24 34.02 -23.10 34.09
C THR A 24 32.54 -23.41 33.93
N GLN A 25 31.86 -23.80 35.02
CA GLN A 25 30.40 -23.98 35.02
C GLN A 25 29.71 -22.61 34.96
N THR A 26 28.89 -22.40 33.93
CA THR A 26 28.02 -21.21 33.81
C THR A 26 26.83 -21.36 34.77
N PRO A 27 26.51 -20.35 35.60
CA PRO A 27 25.32 -20.39 36.44
C PRO A 27 24.03 -20.43 35.56
N PRO A 28 22.98 -21.13 36.01
CA PRO A 28 21.74 -21.27 35.23
C PRO A 28 21.03 -19.92 35.07
N VAL A 29 20.59 -19.65 33.84
CA VAL A 29 19.78 -18.48 33.48
C VAL A 29 18.41 -18.58 34.18
N PRO A 30 17.93 -17.52 34.87
CA PRO A 30 16.59 -17.53 35.44
C PRO A 30 15.55 -17.64 34.33
N THR A 31 14.73 -18.68 34.38
CA THR A 31 13.62 -18.90 33.44
C THR A 31 12.46 -18.01 33.85
N HIS A 32 12.22 -16.93 33.10
CA HIS A 32 10.99 -16.15 33.23
C HIS A 32 9.90 -16.83 32.41
N THR A 33 9.03 -17.59 33.08
CA THR A 33 7.83 -18.17 32.48
C THR A 33 6.91 -17.03 32.05
N SER A 34 6.89 -16.68 30.76
CA SER A 34 5.88 -15.79 30.20
C SER A 34 4.55 -16.54 30.13
N THR A 35 3.63 -16.20 31.04
CA THR A 35 2.24 -16.62 30.91
C THR A 35 1.68 -15.97 29.64
N PRO A 36 1.17 -16.72 28.65
CA PRO A 36 0.53 -16.12 27.50
C PRO A 36 -0.71 -15.37 27.97
N LEU A 37 -0.74 -14.05 27.73
CA LEU A 37 -1.95 -13.26 27.87
C LEU A 37 -2.94 -13.75 26.80
N VAL A 38 -4.06 -14.32 27.24
CA VAL A 38 -5.19 -14.61 26.36
C VAL A 38 -5.84 -13.26 26.04
N ILE A 39 -5.37 -12.63 24.96
CA ILE A 39 -6.03 -11.44 24.41
C ILE A 39 -7.32 -11.93 23.78
N SER A 40 -8.45 -11.69 24.44
CA SER A 40 -9.76 -11.86 23.82
C SER A 40 -9.89 -10.80 22.73
N SER A 41 -9.65 -11.20 21.49
CA SER A 41 -9.86 -10.37 20.31
C SER A 41 -11.36 -10.21 20.08
N VAL A 42 -11.96 -9.21 20.74
CA VAL A 42 -13.25 -8.68 20.31
C VAL A 42 -12.99 -8.00 18.97
N THR A 43 -13.11 -8.75 17.87
CA THR A 43 -13.15 -8.16 16.54
C THR A 43 -14.51 -7.45 16.46
N PRO A 44 -14.57 -6.11 16.35
CA PRO A 44 -15.84 -5.45 16.16
C PRO A 44 -16.46 -6.00 14.85
N THR A 45 -17.55 -6.75 14.97
CA THR A 45 -18.32 -7.21 13.82
C THR A 45 -19.12 -6.02 13.31
N PHE A 46 -18.52 -5.27 12.39
CA PHE A 46 -19.22 -4.23 11.65
C PHE A 46 -20.19 -4.89 10.66
N THR A 47 -21.47 -4.53 10.72
CA THR A 47 -22.46 -4.93 9.71
C THR A 47 -22.60 -3.77 8.72
N PRO A 48 -22.31 -3.97 7.43
CA PRO A 48 -22.42 -2.91 6.44
C PRO A 48 -23.84 -2.33 6.37
N GLU A 49 -23.95 -1.02 6.18
CA GLU A 49 -25.26 -0.37 5.97
C GLU A 49 -25.82 -0.74 4.60
N ASN A 50 -25.02 -0.55 3.54
CA ASN A 50 -25.30 -1.05 2.21
C ASN A 50 -24.11 -1.85 1.66
N ILE A 51 -24.40 -2.73 0.71
CA ILE A 51 -23.38 -3.50 -0.01
C ILE A 51 -23.55 -3.25 -1.50
N TYR A 52 -22.50 -2.70 -2.12
CA TYR A 52 -22.45 -2.43 -3.55
C TYR A 52 -21.48 -3.36 -4.28
N TYR A 53 -21.74 -3.58 -5.55
CA TYR A 53 -20.94 -4.43 -6.43
C TYR A 53 -20.56 -3.69 -7.70
N VAL A 54 -19.30 -3.79 -8.08
CA VAL A 54 -18.79 -3.24 -9.35
C VAL A 54 -18.22 -4.37 -10.21
N ASP A 55 -18.72 -4.51 -11.43
CA ASP A 55 -18.24 -5.47 -12.43
C ASP A 55 -17.98 -4.72 -13.75
N GLY A 56 -16.71 -4.54 -14.10
CA GLY A 56 -16.33 -3.77 -15.30
C GLY A 56 -16.78 -4.39 -16.62
N THR A 57 -17.12 -5.69 -16.62
CA THR A 57 -17.50 -6.42 -17.84
C THR A 57 -19.01 -6.61 -17.96
N ARG A 58 -19.69 -6.89 -16.84
CA ARG A 58 -21.12 -7.24 -16.84
C ARG A 58 -22.02 -6.18 -16.22
N GLY A 59 -21.45 -5.19 -15.55
CA GLY A 59 -22.19 -4.12 -14.90
C GLY A 59 -22.68 -3.04 -15.86
N SER A 60 -23.50 -2.14 -15.33
CA SER A 60 -23.90 -0.90 -15.99
C SER A 60 -24.20 0.16 -14.93
N ASP A 61 -23.71 1.38 -15.12
CA ASP A 61 -23.90 2.48 -14.15
C ASP A 61 -25.36 2.94 -14.05
N SER A 62 -26.25 2.46 -14.93
CA SER A 62 -27.71 2.66 -14.84
C SER A 62 -28.41 1.69 -13.88
N GLN A 63 -27.70 0.69 -13.34
CA GLN A 63 -28.23 -0.35 -12.47
C GLN A 63 -28.27 0.07 -10.99
N SER A 64 -28.72 -0.83 -10.12
CA SER A 64 -28.87 -0.58 -8.68
C SER A 64 -27.57 -0.73 -7.86
N GLY A 65 -26.50 -1.28 -8.45
CA GLY A 65 -25.27 -1.59 -7.72
C GLY A 65 -25.36 -2.86 -6.86
N SER A 66 -26.43 -3.65 -6.99
CA SER A 66 -26.59 -4.93 -6.27
C SER A 66 -25.79 -6.07 -6.92
N LEU A 67 -25.71 -7.23 -6.26
CA LEU A 67 -24.92 -8.37 -6.75
C LEU A 67 -25.36 -8.83 -8.16
N ASP A 68 -26.67 -8.87 -8.41
CA ASP A 68 -27.25 -9.29 -9.71
C ASP A 68 -27.27 -8.16 -10.73
N GLN A 69 -27.14 -6.92 -10.27
CA GLN A 69 -27.19 -5.69 -11.08
C GLN A 69 -26.05 -4.74 -10.69
N PRO A 70 -24.78 -5.15 -10.89
CA PRO A 70 -23.64 -4.36 -10.44
C PRO A 70 -23.48 -3.10 -11.30
N TRP A 71 -22.85 -2.09 -10.71
CA TRP A 71 -22.35 -0.95 -11.50
C TRP A 71 -21.15 -1.38 -12.33
N GLN A 72 -20.86 -0.62 -13.39
CA GLN A 72 -19.75 -0.91 -14.27
C GLN A 72 -18.46 -0.25 -13.79
N THR A 73 -18.54 0.99 -13.30
CA THR A 73 -17.37 1.80 -13.02
C THR A 73 -17.08 1.93 -11.53
N ILE A 74 -15.79 2.08 -11.19
CA ILE A 74 -15.37 2.46 -9.84
C ILE A 74 -15.89 3.87 -9.52
N GLN A 75 -15.93 4.77 -10.51
CA GLN A 75 -16.41 6.13 -10.32
C GLN A 75 -17.84 6.15 -9.77
N GLN A 76 -18.75 5.36 -10.35
CA GLN A 76 -20.14 5.31 -9.91
C GLN A 76 -20.28 4.93 -8.41
N VAL A 77 -19.45 4.03 -7.90
CA VAL A 77 -19.56 3.58 -6.51
C VAL A 77 -18.89 4.52 -5.51
N VAL A 78 -17.76 5.15 -5.87
CA VAL A 78 -17.08 6.08 -4.95
C VAL A 78 -17.84 7.41 -4.80
N GLU A 79 -18.70 7.75 -5.77
CA GLU A 79 -19.58 8.92 -5.70
C GLU A 79 -20.78 8.72 -4.76
N VAL A 80 -21.30 7.49 -4.67
CA VAL A 80 -22.55 7.21 -3.94
C VAL A 80 -22.34 6.61 -2.55
N ALA A 81 -21.19 5.96 -2.32
CA ALA A 81 -20.89 5.31 -1.06
C ALA A 81 -20.82 6.32 0.09
N LYS A 82 -21.36 5.92 1.24
CA LYS A 82 -21.45 6.70 2.47
C LYS A 82 -20.90 5.90 3.65
N ALA A 83 -20.76 6.57 4.79
CA ALA A 83 -20.31 5.95 6.03
C ALA A 83 -20.99 4.61 6.30
N GLY A 84 -20.18 3.58 6.48
CA GLY A 84 -20.64 2.22 6.76
C GLY A 84 -20.95 1.34 5.54
N ASP A 85 -20.85 1.88 4.32
CA ASP A 85 -21.03 1.08 3.11
C ASP A 85 -19.83 0.18 2.82
N LEU A 86 -20.12 -1.00 2.25
CA LEU A 86 -19.15 -1.96 1.76
C LEU A 86 -19.25 -2.09 0.24
N ILE A 87 -18.11 -1.98 -0.43
CA ILE A 87 -17.98 -2.04 -1.88
C ILE A 87 -17.18 -3.29 -2.23
N TYR A 88 -17.81 -4.21 -2.96
CA TYR A 88 -17.13 -5.34 -3.59
C TYR A 88 -16.81 -5.05 -5.05
N VAL A 89 -15.54 -5.15 -5.40
CA VAL A 89 -15.10 -5.03 -6.79
C VAL A 89 -14.82 -6.42 -7.36
N ARG A 90 -15.51 -6.79 -8.44
CA ARG A 90 -15.32 -8.06 -9.15
C ARG A 90 -13.96 -8.12 -9.84
N GLY A 91 -13.53 -9.32 -10.14
CA GLY A 91 -12.29 -9.57 -10.83
C GLY A 91 -12.30 -8.97 -12.24
N GLY A 92 -11.24 -8.24 -12.59
CA GLY A 92 -11.18 -7.51 -13.84
C GLY A 92 -10.10 -6.44 -13.83
N GLU A 93 -9.91 -5.82 -14.99
CA GLU A 93 -9.04 -4.65 -15.14
C GLU A 93 -9.93 -3.41 -15.25
N TYR A 94 -9.64 -2.41 -14.42
CA TYR A 94 -10.38 -1.16 -14.36
C TYR A 94 -9.43 -0.04 -14.75
N GLU A 95 -9.67 0.54 -15.93
CA GLU A 95 -8.91 1.68 -16.41
C GLU A 95 -9.27 2.92 -15.58
N GLY A 96 -8.24 3.59 -15.06
CA GLY A 96 -8.39 4.79 -14.24
C GLY A 96 -9.01 5.95 -15.02
N ILE A 97 -9.22 7.05 -14.31
CA ILE A 97 -9.77 8.29 -14.88
C ILE A 97 -8.78 9.44 -14.76
N LYS A 98 -9.08 10.55 -15.44
CA LYS A 98 -8.36 11.79 -15.25
C LYS A 98 -8.47 12.21 -13.78
N ASN A 99 -7.34 12.59 -13.18
CA ASN A 99 -7.19 12.99 -11.78
C ASN A 99 -7.42 11.86 -10.74
N GLY A 100 -7.65 10.62 -11.15
CA GLY A 100 -7.87 9.49 -10.24
C GLY A 100 -9.27 9.44 -9.62
N TRP A 101 -9.66 8.26 -9.15
CA TRP A 101 -10.94 8.08 -8.44
C TRP A 101 -10.87 8.73 -7.05
N HIS A 102 -11.95 9.35 -6.63
CA HIS A 102 -12.08 9.97 -5.31
C HIS A 102 -13.43 9.66 -4.70
N PHE A 103 -13.45 9.47 -3.39
CA PHE A 103 -14.70 9.30 -2.67
C PHE A 103 -15.36 10.67 -2.46
N GLU A 104 -16.66 10.76 -2.74
CA GLU A 104 -17.43 11.99 -2.53
C GLU A 104 -17.80 12.21 -1.06
N ASN A 105 -17.78 11.14 -0.26
CA ASN A 105 -18.19 11.16 1.14
C ASN A 105 -17.09 10.60 2.04
N SER A 106 -17.09 11.06 3.29
CA SER A 106 -16.30 10.48 4.37
C SER A 106 -17.05 9.35 5.08
N GLY A 107 -16.30 8.38 5.60
CA GLY A 107 -16.79 7.48 6.63
C GLY A 107 -16.74 8.12 8.01
N THR A 108 -16.91 7.29 9.04
CA THR A 108 -16.65 7.65 10.43
C THR A 108 -15.79 6.58 11.10
N ALA A 109 -15.22 6.89 12.27
CA ALA A 109 -14.42 5.93 13.03
C ALA A 109 -15.15 4.60 13.34
N SER A 110 -16.47 4.64 13.55
CA SER A 110 -17.30 3.44 13.80
C SER A 110 -17.92 2.85 12.54
N GLN A 111 -17.98 3.62 11.45
CA GLN A 111 -18.61 3.23 10.18
C GLN A 111 -17.76 3.75 9.00
N PRO A 112 -16.59 3.16 8.74
CA PRO A 112 -15.76 3.53 7.61
C PRO A 112 -16.42 3.13 6.29
N ILE A 113 -16.06 3.80 5.20
CA ILE A 113 -16.38 3.32 3.84
C ILE A 113 -15.33 2.27 3.48
N THR A 114 -15.74 1.06 3.12
CA THR A 114 -14.81 -0.03 2.82
C THR A 114 -14.91 -0.48 1.37
N LEU A 115 -13.81 -0.40 0.63
CA LEU A 115 -13.63 -0.98 -0.70
C LEU A 115 -12.74 -2.22 -0.60
N THR A 116 -13.24 -3.34 -1.12
CA THR A 116 -12.53 -4.62 -1.13
C THR A 116 -12.78 -5.39 -2.43
N ASN A 117 -11.93 -6.37 -2.73
CA ASN A 117 -12.17 -7.28 -3.85
C ASN A 117 -13.29 -8.27 -3.50
N TYR A 118 -14.04 -8.69 -4.52
CA TYR A 118 -14.98 -9.79 -4.35
C TYR A 118 -14.22 -11.06 -3.95
N PRO A 119 -14.71 -11.86 -2.98
CA PRO A 119 -13.94 -12.97 -2.42
C PRO A 119 -13.36 -13.91 -3.47
N GLY A 120 -12.05 -14.11 -3.43
CA GLY A 120 -11.32 -14.98 -4.35
C GLY A 120 -11.06 -14.40 -5.74
N GLU A 121 -11.56 -13.20 -6.04
CA GLU A 121 -11.37 -12.52 -7.33
C GLU A 121 -10.30 -11.41 -7.23
N GLN A 122 -9.61 -11.13 -8.33
CA GLN A 122 -8.55 -10.12 -8.41
C GLN A 122 -8.98 -8.93 -9.28
N ALA A 123 -9.12 -7.77 -8.65
CA ALA A 123 -9.36 -6.48 -9.28
C ALA A 123 -8.03 -5.73 -9.48
N VAL A 124 -7.75 -5.34 -10.72
CA VAL A 124 -6.56 -4.59 -11.10
C VAL A 124 -6.98 -3.17 -11.47
N PHE A 125 -6.60 -2.22 -10.63
CA PHE A 125 -6.80 -0.80 -10.82
C PHE A 125 -5.64 -0.21 -11.58
N LYS A 126 -5.87 0.27 -12.79
CA LYS A 126 -4.81 0.82 -13.63
C LYS A 126 -4.82 2.34 -13.63
N MET A 127 -3.65 2.93 -13.75
CA MET A 127 -3.54 4.34 -14.10
C MET A 127 -4.09 4.60 -15.52
N LEU A 128 -4.68 5.78 -15.76
CA LEU A 128 -5.12 6.18 -17.09
C LEU A 128 -3.93 6.61 -17.99
N ALA A 129 -3.67 5.82 -19.03
CA ALA A 129 -2.53 5.91 -19.94
C ALA A 129 -2.47 7.12 -20.91
N THR A 130 -3.57 7.86 -21.09
CA THR A 130 -3.76 8.71 -22.30
C THR A 130 -3.38 10.18 -22.17
N GLU A 131 -2.88 10.67 -21.03
CA GLU A 131 -2.48 12.08 -20.87
C GLU A 131 -1.15 12.19 -20.13
N PRO A 132 -0.29 13.16 -20.50
CA PRO A 132 0.93 13.46 -19.76
C PRO A 132 0.61 14.19 -18.44
N ASN A 133 1.23 13.73 -17.35
CA ASN A 133 1.28 14.28 -15.97
C ASN A 133 0.27 13.71 -14.95
N ASP A 134 0.82 13.44 -13.75
CA ASP A 134 0.21 13.11 -12.45
C ASP A 134 -1.16 12.44 -12.46
N ARG A 135 -1.14 11.11 -12.49
CA ARG A 135 -2.37 10.31 -12.37
C ARG A 135 -2.25 9.30 -11.24
N PRO A 136 -2.63 9.71 -10.02
CA PRO A 136 -2.94 8.72 -9.01
C PRO A 136 -4.08 7.81 -9.50
N ILE A 137 -4.09 6.57 -9.03
CA ILE A 137 -5.25 5.68 -9.20
C ILE A 137 -6.38 6.16 -8.28
N PHE A 138 -6.07 6.47 -7.02
CA PHE A 138 -6.98 7.13 -6.08
C PHE A 138 -6.41 8.45 -5.59
N THR A 139 -7.26 9.47 -5.52
CA THR A 139 -6.89 10.79 -5.01
C THR A 139 -7.84 11.25 -3.91
N CYS A 140 -7.32 12.04 -2.98
CA CYS A 140 -8.08 12.91 -2.10
C CYS A 140 -7.24 14.15 -1.89
N SER A 141 -7.69 15.33 -2.32
CA SER A 141 -6.85 16.53 -2.32
C SER A 141 -7.61 17.75 -1.84
N ILE A 142 -7.40 18.09 -0.57
CA ILE A 142 -7.90 19.32 0.04
C ILE A 142 -6.73 20.28 0.22
N ASN A 143 -6.85 21.42 -0.46
CA ASN A 143 -5.90 22.51 -0.36
C ASN A 143 -6.64 23.82 -0.64
N PRO A 144 -7.02 24.57 0.41
CA PRO A 144 -7.73 25.83 0.25
C PRO A 144 -6.99 26.91 -0.57
N GLN A 145 -5.68 26.76 -0.77
CA GLN A 145 -4.87 27.66 -1.60
C GLN A 145 -4.96 27.33 -3.10
N ASN A 146 -5.42 26.12 -3.47
CA ASN A 146 -5.59 25.70 -4.85
C ASN A 146 -6.95 26.11 -5.42
N PRO A 147 -7.08 26.27 -6.75
CA PRO A 147 -8.38 26.45 -7.41
C PRO A 147 -9.39 25.36 -7.01
N PRO A 148 -10.69 25.68 -6.87
CA PRO A 148 -11.71 24.70 -6.49
C PRO A 148 -11.74 23.45 -7.40
N ASP A 149 -11.55 23.63 -8.71
CA ASP A 149 -11.58 22.51 -9.68
C ASP A 149 -10.36 21.57 -9.57
N TRP A 150 -9.36 21.91 -8.74
CA TRP A 150 -8.20 21.07 -8.46
C TRP A 150 -8.33 20.33 -7.12
N GLN A 151 -9.42 20.58 -6.40
CA GLN A 151 -9.72 19.94 -5.12
C GLN A 151 -10.73 18.82 -5.35
N THR A 152 -10.66 17.82 -4.47
CA THR A 152 -11.74 16.84 -4.33
C THR A 152 -12.60 17.19 -3.14
N PRO A 153 -13.75 16.53 -2.93
CA PRO A 153 -14.36 16.46 -1.62
C PRO A 153 -13.42 15.83 -0.60
N LYS A 154 -13.62 16.15 0.68
CA LYS A 154 -12.86 15.55 1.78
C LYS A 154 -13.41 14.16 2.05
N ALA A 155 -12.53 13.17 2.04
CA ALA A 155 -12.87 11.78 2.32
C ALA A 155 -11.96 11.23 3.43
N ASP A 156 -12.46 11.23 4.67
CA ASP A 156 -11.82 10.60 5.82
C ASP A 156 -12.41 9.20 6.08
N HIS A 157 -11.71 8.37 6.86
CA HIS A 157 -12.19 7.04 7.28
C HIS A 157 -12.52 6.10 6.10
N ILE A 158 -11.63 6.08 5.10
CA ILE A 158 -11.70 5.20 3.94
C ILE A 158 -10.84 3.97 4.16
N ARG A 159 -11.36 2.80 3.80
CA ARG A 159 -10.60 1.54 3.84
C ARG A 159 -10.51 0.95 2.44
N ILE A 160 -9.30 0.69 1.96
CA ILE A 160 -9.03 -0.08 0.74
C ILE A 160 -8.33 -1.36 1.17
N ILE A 161 -9.07 -2.47 1.20
CA ILE A 161 -8.62 -3.73 1.79
C ILE A 161 -8.63 -4.83 0.73
N GLY A 162 -7.46 -5.28 0.32
CA GLY A 162 -7.30 -6.48 -0.50
C GLY A 162 -7.23 -7.74 0.37
N THR A 163 -7.86 -8.81 -0.10
CA THR A 163 -7.72 -10.16 0.47
C THR A 163 -6.70 -10.96 -0.33
N ASP A 164 -6.11 -11.99 0.27
CA ASP A 164 -5.26 -12.92 -0.49
C ASP A 164 -6.12 -13.74 -1.46
N VAL A 165 -5.61 -13.92 -2.67
CA VAL A 165 -6.23 -14.72 -3.74
C VAL A 165 -5.21 -15.73 -4.26
N THR A 166 -5.67 -16.71 -5.04
CA THR A 166 -4.75 -17.62 -5.73
C THR A 166 -3.79 -16.80 -6.60
N PRO A 167 -2.45 -17.00 -6.48
CA PRO A 167 -1.48 -16.24 -7.25
C PRO A 167 -1.79 -16.27 -8.74
N ARG A 168 -1.79 -15.10 -9.37
CA ARG A 168 -2.09 -14.91 -10.78
C ARG A 168 -1.03 -14.05 -11.43
N ARG A 169 -0.58 -14.47 -12.62
CA ARG A 169 0.30 -13.67 -13.46
C ARG A 169 -0.54 -12.64 -14.23
N LEU A 170 -0.28 -11.36 -13.96
CA LEU A 170 -0.95 -10.23 -14.58
C LEU A 170 -0.49 -10.04 -16.03
N ALA A 171 -1.22 -9.22 -16.80
CA ALA A 171 -0.84 -8.84 -18.16
C ALA A 171 0.54 -8.15 -18.23
N SER A 172 0.94 -7.46 -17.15
CA SER A 172 2.28 -6.89 -16.99
C SER A 172 3.39 -7.96 -16.90
N GLY A 173 3.04 -9.19 -16.53
CA GLY A 173 3.97 -10.30 -16.31
C GLY A 173 4.43 -10.46 -14.86
N VAL A 174 4.03 -9.56 -13.96
CA VAL A 174 4.20 -9.69 -12.51
C VAL A 174 3.19 -10.69 -11.96
N GLU A 175 3.62 -11.52 -11.00
CA GLU A 175 2.72 -12.39 -10.24
C GLU A 175 2.21 -11.65 -9.00
N SER A 176 0.89 -11.59 -8.86
CA SER A 176 0.22 -11.02 -7.70
C SER A 176 -0.61 -12.09 -6.99
N GLN A 177 -0.55 -12.08 -5.66
CA GLN A 177 -1.39 -12.91 -4.79
C GLN A 177 -2.43 -12.09 -4.02
N LYS A 178 -2.58 -10.80 -4.36
CA LYS A 178 -3.52 -9.89 -3.72
C LYS A 178 -4.74 -9.70 -4.61
N GLY A 179 -5.90 -9.63 -3.98
CA GLY A 179 -7.18 -9.41 -4.64
C GLY A 179 -7.35 -7.97 -5.13
N ILE A 180 -6.59 -7.02 -4.57
CA ILE A 180 -6.48 -5.66 -5.11
C ILE A 180 -5.04 -5.41 -5.57
N VAL A 181 -4.92 -4.96 -6.81
CA VAL A 181 -3.67 -4.52 -7.42
C VAL A 181 -3.84 -3.09 -7.88
N MET A 182 -2.92 -2.20 -7.52
CA MET A 182 -2.79 -0.85 -8.06
C MET A 182 -1.62 -0.82 -9.02
N GLN A 183 -1.92 -0.73 -10.31
CA GLN A 183 -0.96 -0.86 -11.39
C GLN A 183 -0.71 0.50 -12.08
N GLY A 184 0.49 1.01 -11.91
CA GLY A 184 1.03 2.14 -12.67
C GLY A 184 1.56 1.73 -14.04
N MET A 185 2.37 2.61 -14.63
CA MET A 185 3.01 2.39 -15.92
C MET A 185 4.52 2.62 -15.81
N GLU A 186 5.29 1.69 -16.39
CA GLU A 186 6.74 1.77 -16.47
C GLU A 186 7.18 3.08 -17.15
N GLY A 187 8.08 3.82 -16.50
CA GLY A 187 8.63 5.08 -17.04
C GLY A 187 7.76 6.32 -16.81
N GLU A 188 6.56 6.16 -16.26
CA GLU A 188 5.64 7.26 -15.96
C GLU A 188 5.55 7.56 -14.47
N GLN A 189 5.22 8.82 -14.13
CA GLN A 189 4.88 9.18 -12.75
C GLN A 189 3.49 8.64 -12.39
N SER A 190 3.48 7.43 -11.83
CA SER A 190 2.28 6.66 -11.52
C SER A 190 2.14 6.51 -10.01
N ALA A 191 1.29 7.31 -9.37
CA ALA A 191 0.98 7.12 -7.96
C ALA A 191 -0.16 6.10 -7.78
N GLY A 192 -0.08 5.25 -6.77
CA GLY A 192 -1.24 4.43 -6.37
C GLY A 192 -2.30 5.32 -5.71
N ILE A 193 -1.95 5.89 -4.57
CA ILE A 193 -2.82 6.78 -3.79
C ILE A 193 -2.10 8.10 -3.55
N VAL A 194 -2.78 9.22 -3.81
CA VAL A 194 -2.33 10.55 -3.41
C VAL A 194 -3.36 11.14 -2.46
N ALA A 195 -2.94 11.53 -1.26
CA ALA A 195 -3.81 12.15 -0.26
C ALA A 195 -3.23 13.46 0.27
N SER A 196 -3.98 14.56 0.19
CA SER A 196 -3.67 15.86 0.78
C SER A 196 -4.77 16.25 1.74
N ASP A 197 -4.45 16.34 3.04
CA ASP A 197 -5.39 16.77 4.09
C ASP A 197 -6.67 15.90 4.15
N CYS A 198 -6.47 14.58 3.95
CA CYS A 198 -7.46 13.52 4.15
C CYS A 198 -6.86 12.43 5.07
N ASP A 199 -7.63 12.05 6.10
CA ASP A 199 -7.12 11.37 7.30
C ASP A 199 -7.86 10.06 7.58
N HIS A 200 -7.29 9.24 8.46
CA HIS A 200 -7.90 7.98 8.92
C HIS A 200 -8.11 6.93 7.82
N TRP A 201 -7.22 6.87 6.82
CA TRP A 201 -7.27 5.83 5.80
C TRP A 201 -6.62 4.53 6.27
N GLU A 202 -7.17 3.41 5.84
CA GLU A 202 -6.57 2.09 5.99
C GLU A 202 -6.34 1.49 4.59
N VAL A 203 -5.09 1.12 4.31
CA VAL A 203 -4.71 0.50 3.03
C VAL A 203 -3.98 -0.78 3.35
N ALA A 204 -4.63 -1.90 3.11
CA ALA A 204 -4.11 -3.20 3.52
C ALA A 204 -4.27 -4.27 2.45
N GLY A 205 -3.29 -5.18 2.35
CA GLY A 205 -3.37 -6.31 1.43
C GLY A 205 -3.38 -5.92 -0.05
N VAL A 206 -2.74 -4.80 -0.41
CA VAL A 206 -2.67 -4.27 -1.79
C VAL A 206 -1.28 -4.52 -2.38
N ASP A 207 -1.24 -4.95 -3.64
CA ASP A 207 -0.01 -4.90 -4.44
C ASP A 207 0.05 -3.61 -5.26
N PHE A 208 1.09 -2.81 -5.04
CA PHE A 208 1.44 -1.68 -5.89
C PHE A 208 2.46 -2.13 -6.93
N ILE A 209 2.14 -2.03 -8.21
CA ILE A 209 2.96 -2.55 -9.31
C ILE A 209 3.27 -1.42 -10.28
N GLU A 210 4.53 -1.22 -10.64
CA GLU A 210 4.94 -0.13 -11.56
C GLU A 210 4.49 1.26 -11.11
N THR A 211 4.33 1.46 -9.81
CA THR A 211 4.01 2.78 -9.24
C THR A 211 5.30 3.51 -8.90
N SER A 212 5.44 4.78 -9.31
CA SER A 212 6.52 5.66 -8.84
C SER A 212 6.41 5.95 -7.33
N SER A 213 5.18 5.95 -6.81
CA SER A 213 4.86 5.99 -5.39
C SER A 213 3.62 5.13 -5.12
N GLY A 214 3.68 4.23 -4.14
CA GLY A 214 2.50 3.44 -3.77
C GLY A 214 1.45 4.32 -3.12
N ILE A 215 1.82 4.97 -2.02
CA ILE A 215 1.00 5.94 -1.28
C ILE A 215 1.85 7.19 -1.09
N PHE A 216 1.32 8.34 -1.48
CA PHE A 216 1.95 9.65 -1.31
C PHE A 216 1.00 10.58 -0.56
N THR A 217 1.41 11.01 0.63
CA THR A 217 0.58 11.83 1.49
C THR A 217 1.24 13.19 1.74
N LEU A 218 0.44 14.26 1.73
CA LEU A 218 0.90 15.62 1.96
C LEU A 218 -0.10 16.41 2.80
N LYS A 219 0.33 17.56 3.32
CA LYS A 219 -0.53 18.53 4.02
C LYS A 219 -0.32 19.89 3.37
N ASN A 220 -1.41 20.48 2.88
CA ASN A 220 -1.70 21.80 2.27
C ASN A 220 -0.60 22.82 1.83
N ASN A 221 0.71 22.62 2.03
CA ASN A 221 1.78 23.48 1.55
C ASN A 221 3.04 22.67 1.20
N TRP A 222 3.42 22.67 -0.08
CA TRP A 222 4.67 22.09 -0.59
C TRP A 222 5.96 22.77 -0.07
N GLY A 223 5.85 23.88 0.68
CA GLY A 223 6.95 24.82 0.93
C GLY A 223 7.53 24.86 2.35
N GLY A 224 6.95 24.16 3.33
CA GLY A 224 7.44 24.21 4.71
C GLY A 224 7.50 22.80 5.30
N VAL A 225 8.68 22.39 5.79
CA VAL A 225 8.93 21.07 6.42
C VAL A 225 8.29 20.95 7.82
N GLU A 226 7.25 21.73 8.10
CA GLU A 226 6.56 21.80 9.40
C GLU A 226 5.50 20.69 9.49
N GLU A 227 5.73 19.76 10.41
CA GLU A 227 4.84 18.71 10.94
C GLU A 227 3.69 18.28 10.00
N HIS A 228 4.07 17.61 8.92
CA HIS A 228 3.19 16.99 7.92
C HIS A 228 2.52 15.72 8.46
N SER A 229 1.81 15.80 9.59
CA SER A 229 1.08 14.64 10.10
C SER A 229 -0.15 14.39 9.22
N THR A 230 -0.09 13.33 8.43
CA THR A 230 -1.28 12.55 8.10
C THR A 230 -1.81 11.95 9.39
N ASP A 231 -2.98 12.37 9.83
CA ASP A 231 -3.49 11.85 11.09
C ASP A 231 -4.07 10.45 10.82
N HIS A 232 -3.40 9.44 11.37
CA HIS A 232 -3.89 8.05 11.50
C HIS A 232 -4.05 7.25 10.19
N TRP A 233 -2.97 7.08 9.42
CA TRP A 233 -2.94 6.07 8.34
C TRP A 233 -2.53 4.69 8.87
N TYR A 234 -3.32 3.67 8.55
CA TYR A 234 -3.03 2.27 8.87
C TYR A 234 -2.65 1.55 7.57
N VAL A 235 -1.36 1.25 7.41
CA VAL A 235 -0.81 0.66 6.18
C VAL A 235 -0.08 -0.63 6.54
N HIS A 236 -0.59 -1.77 6.06
CA HIS A 236 -0.02 -3.07 6.40
C HIS A 236 -0.29 -4.13 5.33
N ASP A 237 0.50 -5.21 5.32
CA ASP A 237 0.33 -6.37 4.42
C ASP A 237 0.32 -6.04 2.91
N ASN A 238 0.87 -4.89 2.55
CA ASN A 238 1.03 -4.44 1.17
C ASN A 238 2.36 -4.88 0.59
N ARG A 239 2.46 -4.97 -0.74
CA ARG A 239 3.74 -5.19 -1.44
C ARG A 239 3.93 -4.14 -2.52
N VAL A 240 5.17 -3.72 -2.73
CA VAL A 240 5.55 -2.85 -3.85
C VAL A 240 6.43 -3.66 -4.77
N LEU A 241 6.02 -3.81 -6.02
CA LEU A 241 6.65 -4.67 -7.01
C LEU A 241 7.04 -3.84 -8.23
N GLN A 242 8.23 -4.10 -8.75
CA GLN A 242 8.66 -3.63 -10.06
C GLN A 242 8.77 -4.82 -11.00
N LEU A 243 8.53 -4.56 -12.28
CA LEU A 243 8.86 -5.43 -13.39
C LEU A 243 10.37 -5.66 -13.30
N LEU A 244 10.75 -6.92 -13.15
CA LEU A 244 12.14 -7.28 -13.41
C LEU A 244 12.46 -6.78 -14.81
N PRO A 245 13.57 -6.03 -15.00
CA PRO A 245 13.94 -5.58 -16.33
C PRO A 245 13.91 -6.83 -17.21
N ARG A 246 13.13 -6.78 -18.30
CA ARG A 246 13.29 -7.80 -19.34
C ARG A 246 14.78 -7.80 -19.60
N ILE A 247 15.46 -8.90 -19.28
CA ILE A 247 16.80 -9.14 -19.82
C ILE A 247 16.54 -9.06 -21.31
N ARG A 248 16.80 -7.89 -21.90
CA ARG A 248 16.85 -7.74 -23.34
C ARG A 248 17.81 -8.84 -23.72
N ASP A 249 17.38 -9.74 -24.58
CA ASP A 249 18.24 -10.67 -25.28
C ASP A 249 19.33 -9.85 -26.00
N ALA A 250 20.37 -9.48 -25.26
CA ALA A 250 21.60 -8.88 -25.74
C ALA A 250 22.52 -9.99 -26.27
N VAL A 251 21.95 -11.07 -26.81
CA VAL A 251 22.71 -12.24 -27.31
C VAL A 251 22.30 -12.68 -28.71
N GLN A 252 21.25 -12.16 -29.35
CA GLN A 252 20.96 -12.55 -30.76
C GLN A 252 20.60 -11.39 -31.70
N ARG A 253 21.53 -10.47 -31.91
CA ARG A 253 21.77 -9.97 -33.26
C ARG A 253 23.25 -10.18 -33.59
N ARG A 254 23.44 -11.06 -34.57
CA ARG A 254 24.69 -11.41 -35.23
C ARG A 254 25.35 -10.19 -35.86
#